data_AF-A0A3N5JHR3-F1
#
_entry.id   AF-A0A3N5JHR3-F1
#
_cell.length_a   1.000
_cell.length_b   1.000
_cell.length_c   1.000
_cell.angle_alpha   90.00
_cell.angle_beta   90.00
_cell.angle_gamma   90.00
#
_symmetry.space_group_name_H-M   'P 1'
#
loop_
_entity.id
_entity.type
_entity.pdbx_description
1 polymer ?
#
loop_
_entity_poly.entity_id
_entity_poly.type
_entity_poly.pdbx_seq_one_letter_code
_entity_poly.pdbx_strand_id
1 'polypeptide(L)'
;MKLIVCLLIGWLVPLTAIETIQVSGNRFVTASGETVIFQGVNSSDPDKLMKDGHWNEAYFAQAAGWGANVVRIPVHPSAWRERSPQGYLPLLDQGIHWAKQHQLYVIIDWHSIGNLQDQLFQHKSYETSVEETTEFWRIMAAKYKDNPTVFAYELYNEPTVTGKMAGMTWPEWKGLMNDLISEIRKIDAHKIILIAGFDWAYDLKPIKEDAFDLPNIAYVSHPYPMKRPEPWEDKWEADWGFVADHHPVILTEIGFCLAGEKGEHVPVISTEAYGPAITRYCEQKGISWVAWVFDPNWAPMMFSDWDFTPTTQGKFFKEYWQAKRQQ
;
A
#
# COMPACT_ATOMS: atom_id res chain seq x y z
N MET A 1 -44.47 24.04 36.23
CA MET A 1 -43.71 23.01 35.50
C MET A 1 -42.93 23.72 34.39
N LYS A 2 -41.63 23.98 34.57
CA LYS A 2 -40.78 24.65 33.56
C LYS A 2 -39.98 23.58 32.84
N LEU A 3 -40.20 23.44 31.54
CA LEU A 3 -39.43 22.56 30.66
C LEU A 3 -38.08 23.25 30.37
N ILE A 4 -36.98 22.61 30.78
CA ILE A 4 -35.63 23.02 30.37
C ILE A 4 -35.30 22.22 29.11
N VAL A 5 -35.18 22.91 27.98
CA VAL A 5 -34.66 22.34 26.73
C VAL A 5 -33.14 22.51 26.76
N CYS A 6 -32.41 21.41 26.98
CA CYS A 6 -30.97 21.37 26.78
C CYS A 6 -30.68 21.30 25.28
N LEU A 7 -30.28 22.41 24.68
CA LEU A 7 -29.63 22.43 23.37
C LEU A 7 -28.22 21.89 23.53
N LEU A 8 -28.00 20.64 23.08
CA LEU A 8 -26.67 20.10 22.85
C LEU A 8 -26.09 20.78 21.60
N ILE A 9 -25.30 21.83 21.81
CA ILE A 9 -24.47 22.42 20.78
C ILE A 9 -23.26 21.48 20.61
N GLY A 10 -23.34 20.57 19.64
CA GLY A 10 -22.19 19.81 19.19
C GLY A 10 -21.19 20.76 18.53
N TRP A 11 -19.99 20.86 19.07
CA TRP A 11 -18.90 21.60 18.42
C TRP A 11 -18.45 20.79 17.21
N LEU A 12 -18.79 21.25 16.01
CA LEU A 12 -18.16 20.78 14.78
C LEU A 12 -16.68 21.20 14.82
N VAL A 13 -15.80 20.26 15.17
CA VAL A 13 -14.38 20.43 14.92
C VAL A 13 -14.23 20.42 13.39
N PRO A 14 -13.72 21.51 12.76
CA PRO A 14 -13.50 21.49 11.32
C PRO A 14 -12.49 20.39 10.99
N LEU A 15 -12.81 19.52 10.03
CA LEU A 15 -11.83 18.57 9.50
C LEU A 15 -10.61 19.37 9.04
N THR A 16 -9.44 19.05 9.59
CA THR A 16 -8.18 19.59 9.07
C THR A 16 -7.99 19.07 7.65
N ALA A 17 -7.62 19.95 6.72
CA ALA A 17 -7.36 19.53 5.35
C ALA A 17 -6.19 18.55 5.34
N ILE A 18 -6.31 17.45 4.57
CA ILE A 18 -5.20 16.53 4.32
C ILE A 18 -4.04 17.32 3.68
N GLU A 19 -2.89 17.32 4.35
CA GLU A 19 -1.69 17.99 3.86
C GLU A 19 -0.98 17.14 2.80
N THR A 20 -0.36 17.81 1.82
CA THR A 20 0.56 17.16 0.89
C THR A 20 1.73 16.55 1.64
N ILE A 21 2.16 15.37 1.21
CA ILE A 21 3.31 14.65 1.77
C ILE A 21 4.49 14.78 0.81
N GLN A 22 5.68 14.93 1.37
CA GLN A 22 6.95 14.95 0.66
C GLN A 22 7.97 14.04 1.36
N VAL A 23 9.06 13.73 0.65
CA VAL A 23 10.19 13.01 1.23
C VAL A 23 11.20 14.02 1.76
N SER A 24 11.65 13.82 3.00
CA SER A 24 12.74 14.59 3.61
C SER A 24 13.71 13.63 4.29
N GLY A 25 14.92 13.52 3.75
CA GLY A 25 15.88 12.47 4.16
C GLY A 25 15.25 11.08 4.04
N ASN A 26 15.24 10.33 5.13
CA ASN A 26 14.65 9.00 5.21
C ASN A 26 13.20 8.98 5.74
N ARG A 27 12.49 10.13 5.73
CA ARG A 27 11.13 10.25 6.30
C ARG A 27 10.13 10.78 5.28
N PHE A 28 8.87 10.41 5.49
CA PHE A 28 7.73 11.14 4.95
C PHE A 28 7.38 12.29 5.88
N VAL A 29 7.14 13.48 5.33
CA VAL A 29 6.76 14.65 6.10
C VAL A 29 5.59 15.38 5.47
N THR A 30 4.75 15.99 6.31
CA THR A 30 3.71 16.93 5.87
C THR A 30 4.32 18.21 5.28
N ALA A 31 3.50 19.05 4.65
CA ALA A 31 3.92 20.38 4.21
C ALA A 31 4.36 21.27 5.39
N SER A 32 3.78 21.06 6.57
CA SER A 32 4.19 21.68 7.84
C SER A 32 5.49 21.13 8.45
N GLY A 33 6.05 20.03 7.91
CA GLY A 33 7.33 19.45 8.35
C GLY A 33 7.21 18.38 9.44
N GLU A 34 6.00 17.94 9.76
CA GLU A 34 5.76 16.86 10.73
C GLU A 34 6.05 15.50 10.09
N THR A 35 6.74 14.61 10.81
CA THR A 35 7.00 13.25 10.32
C THR A 35 5.71 12.42 10.35
N VAL A 36 5.43 11.73 9.25
CA VAL A 36 4.27 10.83 9.11
C VAL A 36 4.74 9.39 9.00
N ILE A 37 4.14 8.50 9.81
CA ILE A 37 4.25 7.05 9.64
C ILE A 37 2.91 6.54 9.14
N PHE A 38 2.88 6.01 7.91
CA PHE A 38 1.68 5.42 7.35
C PHE A 38 1.49 4.02 7.91
N GLN A 39 0.32 3.75 8.46
CA GLN A 39 -0.10 2.44 8.96
C GLN A 39 -1.55 2.25 8.54
N GLY A 40 -1.82 1.23 7.73
CA GLY A 40 -3.16 1.09 7.18
C GLY A 40 -3.44 -0.24 6.54
N VAL A 41 -4.35 -0.24 5.57
CA VAL A 41 -4.88 -1.47 4.97
C VAL A 41 -4.85 -1.44 3.46
N ASN A 42 -4.63 -2.61 2.85
CA ASN A 42 -4.94 -2.86 1.46
C ASN A 42 -6.44 -3.07 1.34
N SER A 43 -7.07 -2.34 0.42
CA SER A 43 -8.36 -2.77 -0.11
C SER A 43 -8.16 -3.97 -1.04
N SER A 44 -9.22 -4.72 -1.35
CA SER A 44 -9.23 -5.51 -2.59
C SER A 44 -9.54 -4.59 -3.78
N ASP A 45 -9.38 -5.07 -5.01
CA ASP A 45 -9.59 -4.24 -6.19
C ASP A 45 -10.99 -3.57 -6.17
N PRO A 46 -11.09 -2.24 -6.40
CA PRO A 46 -12.36 -1.53 -6.50
C PRO A 46 -13.39 -2.20 -7.41
N ASP A 47 -12.98 -2.83 -8.52
CA ASP A 47 -13.87 -3.61 -9.38
C ASP A 47 -14.56 -4.74 -8.63
N LYS A 48 -13.78 -5.53 -7.87
CA LYS A 48 -14.29 -6.63 -7.05
C LYS A 48 -15.21 -6.09 -5.97
N LEU A 49 -14.78 -5.09 -5.20
CA LEU A 49 -15.60 -4.51 -4.13
C LEU A 49 -16.91 -3.95 -4.67
N MET A 50 -16.91 -3.35 -5.86
CA MET A 50 -18.13 -2.88 -6.52
C MET A 50 -19.04 -4.06 -6.88
N LYS A 51 -18.50 -5.10 -7.53
CA LYS A 51 -19.25 -6.32 -7.90
C LYS A 51 -19.83 -7.03 -6.67
N ASP A 52 -19.11 -7.01 -5.55
CA ASP A 52 -19.56 -7.58 -4.26
C ASP A 52 -20.56 -6.67 -3.53
N GLY A 53 -20.75 -5.41 -3.95
CA GLY A 53 -21.66 -4.45 -3.30
C GLY A 53 -21.06 -3.69 -2.10
N HIS A 54 -19.74 -3.76 -1.92
CA HIS A 54 -19.03 -3.24 -0.75
C HIS A 54 -18.04 -2.09 -1.06
N TRP A 55 -18.00 -1.59 -2.30
CA TRP A 55 -17.32 -0.32 -2.63
C TRP A 55 -18.18 0.88 -2.25
N ASN A 56 -18.11 1.30 -0.99
CA ASN A 56 -18.92 2.38 -0.43
C ASN A 56 -18.20 3.13 0.71
N GLU A 57 -18.75 4.25 1.16
CA GLU A 57 -18.17 5.06 2.24
C GLU A 57 -17.95 4.28 3.55
N ALA A 58 -18.89 3.40 3.92
CA ALA A 58 -18.82 2.66 5.18
C ALA A 58 -17.57 1.75 5.24
N TYR A 59 -17.10 1.25 4.09
CA TYR A 59 -15.84 0.51 3.99
C TYR A 59 -14.64 1.35 4.43
N PHE A 60 -14.55 2.61 3.97
CA PHE A 60 -13.48 3.54 4.35
C PHE A 60 -13.61 4.03 5.79
N ALA A 61 -14.85 4.32 6.23
CA ALA A 61 -15.13 4.64 7.62
C ALA A 61 -14.66 3.52 8.55
N GLN A 62 -14.83 2.27 8.14
CA GLN A 62 -14.44 1.10 8.93
C GLN A 62 -12.93 0.89 8.99
N ALA A 63 -12.22 1.13 7.88
CA ALA A 63 -10.76 1.13 7.86
C ALA A 63 -10.19 2.21 8.80
N ALA A 64 -10.69 3.46 8.71
CA ALA A 64 -10.30 4.55 9.61
C ALA A 64 -10.66 4.26 11.08
N GLY A 65 -11.84 3.65 11.30
CA GLY A 65 -12.32 3.25 12.62
C GLY A 65 -11.45 2.18 13.29
N TRP A 66 -10.78 1.31 12.53
CA TRP A 66 -9.81 0.36 13.09
C TRP A 66 -8.51 1.01 13.52
N GLY A 67 -8.11 2.11 12.89
CA GLY A 67 -6.77 2.62 13.14
C GLY A 67 -6.09 3.27 11.95
N ALA A 68 -6.47 2.89 10.74
CA ALA A 68 -5.73 3.22 9.54
C ALA A 68 -5.64 4.74 9.33
N ASN A 69 -4.50 5.19 8.80
CA ASN A 69 -4.31 6.53 8.23
C ASN A 69 -4.01 6.50 6.73
N VAL A 70 -3.95 5.30 6.13
CA VAL A 70 -3.72 5.09 4.71
C VAL A 70 -4.55 3.90 4.21
N VAL A 71 -5.01 3.96 2.96
CA VAL A 71 -5.55 2.83 2.21
C VAL A 71 -4.75 2.65 0.93
N ARG A 72 -4.27 1.44 0.68
CA ARG A 72 -3.68 1.06 -0.61
C ARG A 72 -4.77 0.48 -1.52
N ILE A 73 -4.85 0.99 -2.74
CA ILE A 73 -5.83 0.57 -3.75
C ILE A 73 -5.09 -0.20 -4.85
N PRO A 74 -5.16 -1.54 -4.84
CA PRO A 74 -4.52 -2.38 -5.85
C PRO A 74 -5.37 -2.39 -7.13
N VAL A 75 -4.87 -1.73 -8.18
CA VAL A 75 -5.51 -1.70 -9.50
C VAL A 75 -4.98 -2.84 -10.35
N HIS A 76 -5.79 -3.89 -10.55
CA HIS A 76 -5.41 -5.03 -11.36
C HIS A 76 -5.51 -4.69 -12.86
N PRO A 77 -4.48 -5.01 -13.67
CA PRO A 77 -4.51 -4.76 -15.12
C PRO A 77 -5.74 -5.35 -15.82
N SER A 78 -6.16 -6.56 -15.44
CA SER A 78 -7.37 -7.17 -16.01
C SER A 78 -8.64 -6.38 -15.72
N ALA A 79 -8.79 -5.86 -14.49
CA ALA A 79 -9.97 -5.10 -14.09
C ALA A 79 -9.96 -3.69 -14.73
N TRP A 80 -8.79 -3.07 -14.82
CA TRP A 80 -8.57 -1.83 -15.56
C TRP A 80 -9.00 -1.96 -17.02
N ARG A 81 -8.57 -3.03 -17.71
CA ARG A 81 -8.97 -3.31 -19.10
C ARG A 81 -10.46 -3.62 -19.23
N GLU A 82 -11.01 -4.47 -18.37
CA GLU A 82 -12.43 -4.85 -18.42
C GLU A 82 -13.34 -3.64 -18.30
N ARG A 83 -13.00 -2.70 -17.40
CA ARG A 83 -13.78 -1.47 -17.21
C ARG A 83 -13.45 -0.35 -18.18
N SER A 84 -12.28 -0.42 -18.83
CA SER A 84 -11.61 0.71 -19.48
C SER A 84 -11.31 1.87 -18.50
N PRO A 85 -10.46 2.85 -18.89
CA PRO A 85 -10.25 4.04 -18.07
C PRO A 85 -11.56 4.77 -17.73
N GLN A 86 -12.51 4.83 -18.66
CA GLN A 86 -13.80 5.50 -18.47
C GLN A 86 -14.65 4.86 -17.35
N GLY A 87 -14.59 3.53 -17.20
CA GLY A 87 -15.35 2.81 -16.20
C GLY A 87 -14.63 2.63 -14.87
N TYR A 88 -13.29 2.64 -14.86
CA TYR A 88 -12.50 2.42 -13.64
C TYR A 88 -12.22 3.72 -12.89
N LEU A 89 -11.95 4.83 -13.59
CA LEU A 89 -11.66 6.11 -12.95
C LEU A 89 -12.74 6.61 -11.98
N PRO A 90 -14.05 6.45 -12.26
CA PRO A 90 -15.09 6.81 -11.29
C PRO A 90 -15.01 6.04 -9.96
N LEU A 91 -14.55 4.78 -10.00
CA LEU A 91 -14.37 3.99 -8.77
C LEU A 91 -13.23 4.56 -7.92
N LEU A 92 -12.11 4.91 -8.56
CA LEU A 92 -10.99 5.57 -7.90
C LEU A 92 -11.40 6.94 -7.33
N ASP A 93 -12.12 7.76 -8.11
CA ASP A 93 -12.62 9.06 -7.64
C ASP A 93 -13.48 8.92 -6.38
N GLN A 94 -14.40 7.95 -6.36
CA GLN A 94 -15.25 7.66 -5.21
C GLN A 94 -14.42 7.20 -4.00
N GLY A 95 -13.53 6.23 -4.18
CA GLY A 95 -12.67 5.73 -3.11
C GLY A 95 -11.78 6.83 -2.51
N ILE A 96 -11.15 7.64 -3.36
CA ILE A 96 -10.32 8.77 -2.93
C ILE A 96 -11.16 9.83 -2.21
N HIS A 97 -12.39 10.08 -2.67
CA HIS A 97 -13.30 10.99 -1.97
C HIS A 97 -13.65 10.50 -0.56
N TRP A 98 -14.03 9.23 -0.41
CA TRP A 98 -14.34 8.64 0.90
C TRP A 98 -13.11 8.56 1.80
N ALA A 99 -11.94 8.20 1.25
CA ALA A 99 -10.68 8.25 1.97
C ALA A 99 -10.41 9.64 2.54
N LYS A 100 -10.59 10.70 1.73
CA LYS A 100 -10.46 12.08 2.17
C LYS A 100 -11.43 12.43 3.30
N GLN A 101 -12.69 12.02 3.21
CA GLN A 101 -13.70 12.29 4.26
C GLN A 101 -13.34 11.65 5.61
N HIS A 102 -12.59 10.55 5.58
CA HIS A 102 -12.17 9.78 6.76
C HIS A 102 -10.69 10.01 7.13
N GLN A 103 -10.06 11.07 6.62
CA GLN A 103 -8.65 11.42 6.88
C GLN A 103 -7.65 10.29 6.56
N LEU A 104 -7.96 9.52 5.52
CA LEU A 104 -7.11 8.46 4.99
C LEU A 104 -6.34 8.99 3.78
N TYR A 105 -5.03 8.80 3.78
CA TYR A 105 -4.22 8.90 2.58
C TYR A 105 -4.43 7.70 1.66
N VAL A 106 -4.09 7.83 0.38
CA VAL A 106 -4.24 6.79 -0.64
C VAL A 106 -2.92 6.53 -1.36
N ILE A 107 -2.57 5.24 -1.46
CA ILE A 107 -1.60 4.71 -2.42
C ILE A 107 -2.39 4.16 -3.59
N ILE A 108 -2.09 4.61 -4.81
CA ILE A 108 -2.54 3.93 -6.02
C ILE A 108 -1.42 2.96 -6.40
N ASP A 109 -1.77 1.68 -6.49
CA ASP A 109 -0.85 0.60 -6.83
C ASP A 109 -1.23 -0.02 -8.19
N TRP A 110 -0.26 -0.12 -9.10
CA TRP A 110 -0.43 -0.89 -10.33
C TRP A 110 -0.13 -2.36 -10.04
N HIS A 111 -1.20 -3.11 -9.80
CA HIS A 111 -1.15 -4.41 -9.13
C HIS A 111 -0.85 -5.56 -10.10
N SER A 112 0.38 -5.57 -10.62
CA SER A 112 0.92 -6.65 -11.46
C SER A 112 2.07 -7.39 -10.75
N ILE A 113 2.23 -8.67 -11.09
CA ILE A 113 3.23 -9.58 -10.51
C ILE A 113 3.98 -10.26 -11.66
N GLY A 114 5.28 -10.00 -11.76
CA GLY A 114 6.12 -10.60 -12.81
C GLY A 114 7.32 -9.77 -13.24
N ASN A 115 7.80 -10.08 -14.44
CA ASN A 115 8.83 -9.34 -15.17
C ASN A 115 8.16 -8.54 -16.29
N LEU A 116 8.03 -7.23 -16.06
CA LEU A 116 7.32 -6.30 -16.95
C LEU A 116 7.99 -6.15 -18.32
N GLN A 117 9.33 -6.12 -18.36
CA GLN A 117 10.08 -5.91 -19.61
C GLN A 117 9.83 -7.03 -20.62
N ASP A 118 9.87 -8.28 -20.13
CA ASP A 118 9.66 -9.46 -20.97
C ASP A 118 8.19 -9.89 -21.04
N GLN A 119 7.28 -9.16 -20.38
CA GLN A 119 5.85 -9.46 -20.28
C GLN A 119 5.56 -10.88 -19.75
N LEU A 120 6.33 -11.30 -18.75
CA LEU A 120 6.22 -12.62 -18.13
C LEU A 120 5.56 -12.48 -16.75
N PHE A 121 4.34 -13.00 -16.60
CA PHE A 121 3.52 -12.75 -15.41
C PHE A 121 3.16 -14.02 -14.64
N GLN A 122 2.94 -13.86 -13.34
CA GLN A 122 2.55 -14.97 -12.45
C GLN A 122 1.20 -15.56 -12.87
N HIS A 123 0.24 -14.71 -13.22
CA HIS A 123 -1.12 -15.09 -13.60
C HIS A 123 -1.69 -14.12 -14.64
N LYS A 124 -2.69 -14.55 -15.42
CA LYS A 124 -3.32 -13.77 -16.49
C LYS A 124 -3.92 -12.45 -16.02
N SER A 125 -4.41 -12.38 -14.78
CA SER A 125 -4.97 -11.15 -14.20
C SER A 125 -3.94 -10.03 -14.07
N TYR A 126 -2.65 -10.38 -14.02
CA TYR A 126 -1.54 -9.44 -13.87
C TYR A 126 -0.91 -9.06 -15.22
N GLU A 127 -1.30 -9.71 -16.32
CA GLU A 127 -0.74 -9.42 -17.64
C GLU A 127 -0.95 -7.95 -18.00
N THR A 128 0.13 -7.27 -18.38
CA THR A 128 0.19 -5.87 -18.83
C THR A 128 1.37 -5.72 -19.81
N SER A 129 1.62 -4.53 -20.31
CA SER A 129 2.82 -4.18 -21.06
C SER A 129 3.45 -2.90 -20.52
N VAL A 130 4.68 -2.59 -20.97
CA VAL A 130 5.31 -1.30 -20.65
C VAL A 130 4.46 -0.15 -21.16
N GLU A 131 3.85 -0.29 -22.34
CA GLU A 131 2.98 0.73 -22.94
C GLU A 131 1.70 0.93 -22.12
N GLU A 132 1.00 -0.15 -21.73
CA GLU A 132 -0.21 -0.05 -20.91
C GLU A 132 0.11 0.53 -19.52
N THR A 133 1.22 0.09 -18.91
CA THR A 133 1.69 0.61 -17.60
C THR A 133 2.04 2.09 -17.69
N THR A 134 2.73 2.50 -18.75
CA THR A 134 3.05 3.92 -18.99
C THR A 134 1.79 4.75 -19.17
N GLU A 135 0.83 4.28 -19.96
CA GLU A 135 -0.43 4.99 -20.19
C GLU A 135 -1.26 5.09 -18.91
N PHE A 136 -1.37 4.02 -18.13
CA PHE A 136 -2.00 4.03 -16.81
C PHE A 136 -1.41 5.15 -15.94
N TRP A 137 -0.09 5.20 -15.82
CA TRP A 137 0.58 6.20 -14.98
C TRP A 137 0.45 7.63 -15.50
N ARG A 138 0.44 7.84 -16.82
CA ARG A 138 0.16 9.17 -17.40
C ARG A 138 -1.26 9.64 -17.07
N ILE A 139 -2.24 8.73 -17.11
CA ILE A 139 -3.63 9.04 -16.74
C ILE A 139 -3.72 9.36 -15.24
N MET A 140 -3.10 8.55 -14.37
CA MET A 140 -3.10 8.78 -12.92
C MET A 140 -2.45 10.13 -12.57
N ALA A 141 -1.26 10.40 -13.14
CA ALA A 141 -0.54 11.65 -12.93
C ALA A 141 -1.37 12.86 -13.39
N ALA A 142 -1.97 12.79 -14.58
CA ALA A 142 -2.79 13.89 -15.10
C ALA A 142 -4.00 14.18 -14.22
N LYS A 143 -4.62 13.14 -13.65
CA LYS A 143 -5.85 13.26 -12.87
C LYS A 143 -5.62 13.63 -11.41
N TYR A 144 -4.55 13.13 -10.78
CA TYR A 144 -4.36 13.22 -9.33
C TYR A 144 -3.16 14.05 -8.87
N LYS A 145 -2.42 14.71 -9.78
CA LYS A 145 -1.24 15.52 -9.40
C LYS A 145 -1.45 16.50 -8.25
N ASP A 146 -2.57 17.22 -8.26
CA ASP A 146 -2.88 18.26 -7.27
C ASP A 146 -3.73 17.73 -6.10
N ASN A 147 -3.99 16.42 -6.04
CA ASN A 147 -4.78 15.81 -4.97
C ASN A 147 -3.86 15.32 -3.83
N PRO A 148 -3.87 15.95 -2.64
CA PRO A 148 -3.02 15.55 -1.51
C PRO A 148 -3.47 14.23 -0.86
N THR A 149 -4.71 13.79 -1.09
CA THR A 149 -5.21 12.52 -0.57
C THR A 149 -4.46 11.36 -1.21
N VAL A 150 -4.19 11.44 -2.51
CA VAL A 150 -3.31 10.49 -3.19
C VAL A 150 -1.88 10.94 -2.92
N PHE A 151 -1.23 10.33 -1.93
CA PHE A 151 0.12 10.75 -1.53
C PHE A 151 1.21 10.07 -2.34
N ALA A 152 0.96 8.85 -2.84
CA ALA A 152 1.96 8.08 -3.56
C ALA A 152 1.41 7.23 -4.71
N TYR A 153 2.26 7.01 -5.71
CA TYR A 153 2.09 6.07 -6.82
C TYR A 153 3.07 4.91 -6.65
N GLU A 154 2.59 3.69 -6.52
CA GLU A 154 3.41 2.47 -6.47
C GLU A 154 3.46 1.83 -7.85
N LEU A 155 4.60 2.01 -8.55
CA LEU A 155 4.66 1.85 -10.00
C LEU A 155 4.35 0.45 -10.51
N TYR A 156 4.71 -0.55 -9.70
CA TYR A 156 4.55 -1.96 -10.01
C TYR A 156 4.64 -2.77 -8.73
N ASN A 157 3.56 -3.48 -8.41
CA ASN A 157 3.38 -4.22 -7.16
C ASN A 157 4.52 -5.20 -6.84
N GLU A 158 4.72 -6.26 -7.63
CA GLU A 158 5.67 -7.32 -7.26
C GLU A 158 6.58 -7.73 -8.43
N PRO A 159 7.75 -7.07 -8.58
CA PRO A 159 8.77 -7.50 -9.51
C PRO A 159 9.33 -8.85 -9.09
N THR A 160 9.39 -9.79 -10.03
CA THR A 160 10.00 -11.11 -9.81
C THR A 160 10.65 -11.64 -11.06
N VAL A 161 11.86 -12.17 -10.91
CA VAL A 161 12.74 -12.64 -11.99
C VAL A 161 13.18 -14.08 -11.76
N THR A 162 12.29 -14.89 -11.21
CA THR A 162 12.55 -16.30 -10.92
C THR A 162 11.60 -17.21 -11.69
N GLY A 163 12.00 -18.48 -11.87
CA GLY A 163 11.19 -19.47 -12.60
C GLY A 163 10.83 -19.00 -14.01
N LYS A 164 9.54 -19.02 -14.35
CA LYS A 164 9.02 -18.62 -15.67
C LYS A 164 9.12 -17.11 -15.95
N MET A 165 9.53 -16.29 -14.98
CA MET A 165 9.63 -14.83 -15.08
C MET A 165 11.09 -14.35 -15.09
N ALA A 166 12.06 -15.27 -15.11
CA ALA A 166 13.49 -14.96 -15.12
C ALA A 166 13.93 -14.23 -16.39
N GLY A 167 14.98 -13.43 -16.29
CA GLY A 167 15.61 -12.77 -17.44
C GLY A 167 16.10 -11.35 -17.20
N MET A 168 15.57 -10.68 -16.18
CA MET A 168 15.83 -9.26 -15.95
C MET A 168 16.82 -9.01 -14.80
N THR A 169 17.75 -8.08 -15.05
CA THR A 169 18.75 -7.61 -14.08
C THR A 169 18.29 -6.34 -13.37
N TRP A 170 18.94 -6.00 -12.25
CA TRP A 170 18.64 -4.75 -11.53
C TRP A 170 18.85 -3.48 -12.37
N PRO A 171 19.95 -3.31 -13.13
CA PRO A 171 20.12 -2.13 -13.99
C PRO A 171 19.03 -1.98 -15.05
N GLU A 172 18.53 -3.09 -15.63
CA GLU A 172 17.41 -3.06 -16.58
C GLU A 172 16.11 -2.64 -15.89
N TRP A 173 15.81 -3.20 -14.72
CA TRP A 173 14.65 -2.80 -13.92
C TRP A 173 14.71 -1.32 -13.53
N LYS A 174 15.87 -0.86 -13.07
CA LYS A 174 16.10 0.54 -12.73
C LYS A 174 15.93 1.46 -13.94
N GLY A 175 16.44 1.07 -15.10
CA GLY A 175 16.25 1.80 -16.36
C GLY A 175 14.76 1.95 -16.69
N LEU A 176 14.01 0.84 -16.66
CA LEU A 176 12.58 0.84 -16.92
C LEU A 176 11.79 1.72 -15.92
N MET A 177 12.12 1.64 -14.62
CA MET A 177 11.49 2.48 -13.61
C MET A 177 11.83 3.96 -13.80
N ASN A 178 13.06 4.31 -14.17
CA ASN A 178 13.44 5.69 -14.49
C ASN A 178 12.65 6.24 -15.68
N ASP A 179 12.43 5.43 -16.72
CA ASP A 179 11.63 5.84 -17.87
C ASP A 179 10.16 6.10 -17.49
N LEU A 180 9.55 5.21 -16.70
CA LEU A 180 8.19 5.42 -16.16
C LEU A 180 8.11 6.67 -15.28
N ILE A 181 9.08 6.86 -14.39
CA ILE A 181 9.14 8.06 -13.52
C ILE A 181 9.27 9.31 -14.38
N SER A 182 10.11 9.29 -15.42
CA SER A 182 10.26 10.41 -16.35
C SER A 182 8.93 10.79 -17.02
N GLU A 183 8.15 9.82 -17.48
CA GLU A 183 6.82 10.07 -18.05
C GLU A 183 5.84 10.67 -17.04
N ILE A 184 5.86 10.19 -15.79
CA ILE A 184 5.05 10.77 -14.70
C ILE A 184 5.50 12.20 -14.42
N ARG A 185 6.80 12.45 -14.28
CA ARG A 185 7.36 13.76 -13.89
C ARG A 185 7.13 14.85 -14.94
N LYS A 186 6.90 14.50 -16.21
CA LYS A 186 6.44 15.45 -17.23
C LYS A 186 5.05 16.05 -16.91
N ILE A 187 4.25 15.38 -16.08
CA ILE A 187 2.87 15.74 -15.75
C ILE A 187 2.74 16.13 -14.27
N ASP A 188 3.40 15.39 -13.39
CA ASP A 188 3.35 15.49 -11.93
C ASP A 188 4.76 15.46 -11.34
N ALA A 189 5.33 16.65 -11.16
CA ALA A 189 6.71 16.81 -10.71
C ALA A 189 6.94 16.40 -9.24
N HIS A 190 5.88 16.23 -8.44
CA HIS A 190 6.00 16.25 -6.98
C HIS A 190 5.48 15.00 -6.26
N LYS A 191 4.55 14.22 -6.84
CA LYS A 191 4.01 13.02 -6.18
C LYS A 191 5.10 12.06 -5.73
N ILE A 192 4.92 11.40 -4.60
CA ILE A 192 5.87 10.37 -4.16
C ILE A 192 5.74 9.14 -5.05
N ILE A 193 6.87 8.60 -5.49
CA ILE A 193 6.91 7.36 -6.26
C ILE A 193 7.46 6.23 -5.38
N LEU A 194 6.71 5.15 -5.26
CA LEU A 194 7.13 3.94 -4.55
C LEU A 194 7.72 2.95 -5.54
N ILE A 195 8.92 2.45 -5.23
CA ILE A 195 9.71 1.58 -6.09
C ILE A 195 10.05 0.28 -5.37
N ALA A 196 9.64 -0.84 -5.95
CA ALA A 196 9.92 -2.18 -5.44
C ALA A 196 11.21 -2.78 -6.02
N GLY A 197 11.79 -3.71 -5.25
CA GLY A 197 12.84 -4.61 -5.70
C GLY A 197 12.32 -5.96 -6.19
N PHE A 198 13.23 -6.91 -6.39
CA PHE A 198 12.86 -8.26 -6.83
C PHE A 198 12.40 -9.16 -5.67
N ASP A 199 12.24 -10.46 -5.96
CA ASP A 199 11.73 -11.46 -5.01
C ASP A 199 10.33 -11.07 -4.51
N TRP A 200 9.42 -10.75 -5.42
CA TRP A 200 8.07 -10.26 -5.10
C TRP A 200 8.12 -9.06 -4.18
N ALA A 201 8.80 -8.01 -4.63
CA ALA A 201 9.03 -6.79 -3.88
C ALA A 201 9.69 -7.01 -2.51
N TYR A 202 10.41 -8.10 -2.23
CA TYR A 202 11.04 -8.30 -0.93
C TYR A 202 12.47 -7.73 -0.86
N ASP A 203 13.25 -7.94 -1.92
CA ASP A 203 14.69 -7.75 -1.91
C ASP A 203 15.11 -6.34 -2.35
N LEU A 204 15.72 -5.58 -1.44
CA LEU A 204 16.31 -4.27 -1.73
C LEU A 204 17.84 -4.25 -1.63
N LYS A 205 18.52 -5.41 -1.53
CA LYS A 205 20.00 -5.47 -1.52
C LYS A 205 20.66 -4.68 -2.65
N PRO A 206 20.14 -4.66 -3.90
CA PRO A 206 20.76 -3.87 -4.98
C PRO A 206 20.89 -2.37 -4.68
N ILE A 207 20.09 -1.82 -3.77
CA ILE A 207 20.14 -0.41 -3.37
C ILE A 207 21.46 -0.03 -2.69
N LYS A 208 22.21 -1.00 -2.12
CA LYS A 208 23.53 -0.74 -1.53
C LYS A 208 24.52 -0.16 -2.54
N GLU A 209 24.45 -0.64 -3.78
CA GLU A 209 25.41 -0.33 -4.83
C GLU A 209 24.82 0.59 -5.91
N ASP A 210 23.52 0.47 -6.18
CA ASP A 210 22.89 1.12 -7.34
C ASP A 210 21.49 1.69 -7.01
N ALA A 211 21.39 2.49 -5.96
CA ALA A 211 20.19 3.23 -5.56
C ALA A 211 19.69 4.21 -6.64
N PHE A 212 18.39 4.47 -6.69
CA PHE A 212 17.83 5.53 -7.51
C PHE A 212 18.26 6.91 -7.00
N ASP A 213 18.70 7.77 -7.91
CA ASP A 213 19.09 9.16 -7.63
C ASP A 213 18.00 10.12 -8.11
N LEU A 214 16.85 10.08 -7.44
CA LEU A 214 15.68 10.88 -7.75
C LEU A 214 15.05 11.43 -6.47
N PRO A 215 14.54 12.68 -6.47
CA PRO A 215 13.80 13.22 -5.33
C PRO A 215 12.39 12.62 -5.23
N ASN A 216 11.79 12.70 -4.04
CA ASN A 216 10.42 12.24 -3.76
C ASN A 216 10.16 10.80 -4.22
N ILE A 217 11.08 9.89 -3.86
CA ILE A 217 10.90 8.45 -3.99
C ILE A 217 10.96 7.78 -2.62
N ALA A 218 10.34 6.61 -2.52
CA ALA A 218 10.49 5.71 -1.39
C ALA A 218 10.56 4.26 -1.88
N TYR A 219 11.13 3.38 -1.06
CA TYR A 219 11.29 1.98 -1.42
C TYR A 219 10.22 1.09 -0.79
N VAL A 220 9.84 0.04 -1.51
CA VAL A 220 8.85 -0.95 -1.09
C VAL A 220 9.54 -2.23 -0.66
N SER A 221 9.07 -2.84 0.43
CA SER A 221 9.34 -4.25 0.73
C SER A 221 8.06 -5.02 1.09
N HIS A 222 7.89 -6.27 0.65
CA HIS A 222 6.79 -7.18 1.06
C HIS A 222 7.29 -8.33 1.96
N PRO A 223 7.58 -8.09 3.25
CA PRO A 223 8.24 -9.05 4.13
C PRO A 223 7.32 -10.10 4.76
N TYR A 224 6.49 -10.77 3.96
CA TYR A 224 5.66 -11.89 4.43
C TYR A 224 6.45 -12.95 5.23
N PRO A 225 5.82 -13.62 6.21
CA PRO A 225 6.52 -14.39 7.25
C PRO A 225 7.42 -15.52 6.73
N MET A 226 7.10 -16.14 5.59
CA MET A 226 7.90 -17.23 5.03
C MET A 226 8.91 -16.78 3.98
N LYS A 227 9.04 -15.47 3.71
CA LYS A 227 10.12 -14.95 2.86
C LYS A 227 11.49 -15.26 3.45
N ARG A 228 11.58 -15.28 4.78
CA ARG A 228 12.73 -15.80 5.55
C ARG A 228 12.23 -16.51 6.81
N PRO A 229 12.93 -17.56 7.29
CA PRO A 229 12.57 -18.22 8.55
C PRO A 229 12.91 -17.34 9.75
N GLU A 230 12.19 -17.53 10.87
CA GLU A 230 12.52 -16.94 12.17
C GLU A 230 13.95 -17.31 12.64
N PRO A 231 14.61 -16.49 13.48
CA PRO A 231 14.27 -15.11 13.81
C PRO A 231 14.42 -14.18 12.60
N TRP A 232 13.56 -13.18 12.45
CA TRP A 232 13.44 -12.44 11.19
C TRP A 232 14.30 -11.18 11.10
N GLU A 233 14.48 -10.47 12.21
CA GLU A 233 14.95 -9.09 12.26
C GLU A 233 16.32 -8.90 11.58
N ASP A 234 17.30 -9.76 11.86
CA ASP A 234 18.62 -9.70 11.21
C ASP A 234 18.54 -9.95 9.70
N LYS A 235 17.59 -10.77 9.26
CA LYS A 235 17.40 -11.11 7.84
C LYS A 235 16.66 -9.98 7.11
N TRP A 236 15.66 -9.39 7.76
CA TRP A 236 15.01 -8.17 7.29
C TRP A 236 16.02 -7.04 7.14
N GLU A 237 16.83 -6.78 8.16
CA GLU A 237 17.88 -5.75 8.12
C GLU A 237 18.86 -6.00 6.96
N ALA A 238 19.30 -7.24 6.76
CA ALA A 238 20.24 -7.58 5.69
C ALA A 238 19.66 -7.44 4.27
N ASP A 239 18.37 -7.80 4.09
CA ASP A 239 17.71 -7.86 2.79
C ASP A 239 17.08 -6.53 2.35
N TRP A 240 16.49 -5.76 3.29
CA TRP A 240 15.75 -4.54 2.94
C TRP A 240 15.74 -3.44 4.01
N GLY A 241 15.84 -3.81 5.29
CA GLY A 241 15.67 -2.88 6.41
C GLY A 241 16.74 -1.80 6.52
N PHE A 242 17.96 -2.08 6.08
CA PHE A 242 19.06 -1.11 6.01
C PHE A 242 18.72 0.12 5.14
N VAL A 243 17.79 -0.01 4.17
CA VAL A 243 17.38 1.10 3.29
C VAL A 243 16.73 2.22 4.08
N ALA A 244 16.03 1.89 5.17
CA ALA A 244 15.34 2.85 6.03
C ALA A 244 16.28 3.82 6.76
N ASP A 245 17.60 3.57 6.76
CA ASP A 245 18.58 4.48 7.35
C ASP A 245 18.85 5.71 6.46
N HIS A 246 18.52 5.63 5.17
CA HIS A 246 18.82 6.67 4.19
C HIS A 246 17.63 7.09 3.32
N HIS A 247 16.61 6.24 3.18
CA HIS A 247 15.42 6.52 2.39
C HIS A 247 14.15 6.13 3.15
N PRO A 248 12.98 6.74 2.87
CA PRO A 248 11.74 6.22 3.40
C PRO A 248 11.49 4.82 2.83
N VAL A 249 11.08 3.91 3.70
CA VAL A 249 10.61 2.57 3.34
C VAL A 249 9.14 2.46 3.75
N ILE A 250 8.34 1.84 2.90
CA ILE A 250 6.97 1.47 3.19
C ILE A 250 6.74 0.00 2.82
N LEU A 251 6.24 -0.78 3.78
CA LEU A 251 5.86 -2.17 3.55
C LEU A 251 4.43 -2.20 3.02
N THR A 252 4.25 -2.10 1.71
CA THR A 252 2.91 -1.97 1.11
C THR A 252 2.09 -3.26 1.20
N GLU A 253 2.72 -4.38 1.55
CA GLU A 253 2.07 -5.59 2.01
C GLU A 253 2.80 -6.26 3.17
N ILE A 254 2.10 -6.38 4.30
CA ILE A 254 2.41 -7.34 5.37
C ILE A 254 1.14 -8.06 5.79
N GLY A 255 1.27 -9.31 6.21
CA GLY A 255 0.13 -10.06 6.72
C GLY A 255 0.52 -11.46 7.12
N PHE A 256 -0.34 -12.11 7.88
CA PHE A 256 -0.14 -13.50 8.24
C PHE A 256 -1.48 -14.21 8.49
N CYS A 257 -1.44 -15.53 8.40
CA CYS A 257 -2.48 -16.41 8.91
C CYS A 257 -1.84 -17.59 9.65
N LEU A 258 -2.60 -18.23 10.52
CA LEU A 258 -2.18 -19.45 11.19
C LEU A 258 -2.37 -20.65 10.25
N ALA A 259 -1.54 -21.68 10.45
CA ALA A 259 -1.74 -22.94 9.76
C ALA A 259 -3.15 -23.51 10.05
N GLY A 260 -3.88 -23.87 9.00
CA GLY A 260 -5.26 -24.34 9.01
C GLY A 260 -6.33 -23.25 8.86
N GLU A 261 -5.97 -21.97 8.82
CA GLU A 261 -6.94 -20.89 8.55
C GLU A 261 -7.36 -20.86 7.07
N LYS A 262 -8.58 -20.37 6.80
CA LYS A 262 -9.08 -20.20 5.43
C LYS A 262 -8.11 -19.33 4.63
N GLY A 263 -7.78 -19.78 3.42
CA GLY A 263 -6.91 -19.06 2.52
C GLY A 263 -5.43 -19.11 2.88
N GLU A 264 -5.01 -20.01 3.78
CA GLU A 264 -3.59 -20.24 4.04
C GLU A 264 -2.82 -20.59 2.76
N HIS A 265 -1.64 -19.98 2.59
CA HIS A 265 -0.72 -20.29 1.50
C HIS A 265 0.68 -19.74 1.81
N VAL A 266 1.70 -20.27 1.12
CA VAL A 266 3.04 -19.66 1.14
C VAL A 266 2.97 -18.33 0.36
N PRO A 267 3.52 -17.21 0.87
CA PRO A 267 4.43 -17.09 2.01
C PRO A 267 3.82 -16.55 3.31
N VAL A 268 2.50 -16.63 3.51
CA VAL A 268 1.78 -15.89 4.56
C VAL A 268 1.53 -16.68 5.85
N ILE A 269 1.87 -17.96 5.90
CA ILE A 269 1.64 -18.81 7.07
C ILE A 269 2.67 -18.50 8.16
N SER A 270 2.21 -18.26 9.39
CA SER A 270 3.06 -18.03 10.55
C SER A 270 2.37 -18.39 11.87
N THR A 271 3.03 -18.07 12.98
CA THR A 271 2.41 -18.01 14.31
C THR A 271 2.02 -16.57 14.63
N GLU A 272 1.35 -16.36 15.78
CA GLU A 272 1.05 -15.01 16.29
C GLU A 272 2.31 -14.18 16.61
N ALA A 273 3.52 -14.76 16.54
CA ALA A 273 4.77 -14.05 16.78
C ALA A 273 5.15 -13.06 15.67
N TYR A 274 4.72 -13.29 14.42
CA TYR A 274 5.11 -12.45 13.29
C TYR A 274 4.60 -11.01 13.43
N GLY A 275 3.32 -10.83 13.77
CA GLY A 275 2.70 -9.51 13.94
C GLY A 275 3.50 -8.59 14.88
N PRO A 276 3.72 -9.00 16.16
CA PRO A 276 4.52 -8.24 17.10
C PRO A 276 5.97 -8.00 16.64
N ALA A 277 6.59 -8.96 15.96
CA ALA A 277 7.96 -8.82 15.47
C ALA A 277 8.06 -7.74 14.38
N ILE A 278 7.21 -7.83 13.34
CA ILE A 278 7.27 -6.88 12.21
C ILE A 278 6.86 -5.47 12.63
N THR A 279 5.84 -5.30 13.47
CA THR A 279 5.43 -3.96 13.92
C THR A 279 6.47 -3.32 14.82
N ARG A 280 7.13 -4.09 15.71
CA ARG A 280 8.22 -3.58 16.55
C ARG A 280 9.42 -3.15 15.72
N TYR A 281 9.81 -3.97 14.73
CA TYR A 281 10.89 -3.63 13.81
C TYR A 281 10.58 -2.33 13.04
N CYS A 282 9.35 -2.20 12.54
CA CYS A 282 8.90 -0.97 11.87
C CYS A 282 8.94 0.25 12.78
N GLU A 283 8.56 0.13 14.05
CA GLU A 283 8.63 1.23 15.02
C GLU A 283 10.07 1.68 15.27
N GLN A 284 11.00 0.74 15.43
CA GLN A 284 12.40 1.04 15.70
C GLN A 284 13.06 1.78 14.53
N LYS A 285 12.72 1.42 13.29
CA LYS A 285 13.26 2.03 12.07
C LYS A 285 12.41 3.22 11.57
N GLY A 286 11.20 3.40 12.11
CA GLY A 286 10.20 4.37 11.65
C GLY A 286 9.76 4.11 10.20
N ILE A 287 9.44 2.85 9.91
CA ILE A 287 9.00 2.36 8.62
C ILE A 287 7.46 2.38 8.57
N SER A 288 6.93 2.85 7.45
CA SER A 288 5.49 2.79 7.16
C SER A 288 5.08 1.39 6.72
N TRP A 289 3.82 0.99 6.88
CA TRP A 289 3.35 -0.32 6.42
C TRP A 289 1.84 -0.37 6.18
N VAL A 290 1.40 -1.33 5.38
CA VAL A 290 0.00 -1.54 5.00
C VAL A 290 -0.32 -3.02 5.10
N ALA A 291 -1.31 -3.38 5.92
CA ALA A 291 -1.72 -4.76 6.11
C ALA A 291 -2.49 -5.29 4.89
N TRP A 292 -2.15 -6.48 4.42
CA TRP A 292 -2.90 -7.22 3.41
C TRP A 292 -3.76 -8.32 4.08
N VAL A 293 -5.08 -8.37 3.89
CA VAL A 293 -5.96 -7.46 3.14
C VAL A 293 -7.30 -7.26 3.84
N PHE A 294 -7.89 -6.07 3.68
CA PHE A 294 -9.19 -5.70 4.27
C PHE A 294 -10.35 -6.24 3.42
N ASP A 295 -10.41 -7.56 3.30
CA ASP A 295 -11.40 -8.30 2.51
C ASP A 295 -11.70 -9.66 3.18
N PRO A 296 -12.94 -10.21 3.07
CA PRO A 296 -13.29 -11.50 3.68
C PRO A 296 -13.06 -12.71 2.77
N ASN A 297 -12.52 -12.49 1.56
CA ASN A 297 -12.29 -13.54 0.57
C ASN A 297 -10.83 -13.62 0.14
N TRP A 298 -10.17 -12.49 -0.11
CA TRP A 298 -8.74 -12.46 -0.42
C TRP A 298 -7.92 -12.71 0.84
N ALA A 299 -6.85 -13.49 0.70
CA ALA A 299 -6.08 -14.00 1.82
C ALA A 299 -4.66 -13.41 1.86
N PRO A 300 -4.05 -13.31 3.06
CA PRO A 300 -4.66 -13.54 4.37
C PRO A 300 -5.70 -12.44 4.69
N MET A 301 -6.88 -12.84 5.17
CA MET A 301 -8.00 -11.90 5.41
C MET A 301 -7.77 -11.14 6.71
N MET A 302 -8.17 -9.87 6.78
CA MET A 302 -8.23 -9.12 8.06
C MET A 302 -9.60 -9.27 8.76
N PHE A 303 -10.66 -9.62 8.05
CA PHE A 303 -11.97 -9.91 8.65
C PHE A 303 -12.66 -11.07 7.93
N SER A 304 -13.60 -11.76 8.58
CA SER A 304 -14.22 -12.99 8.03
C SER A 304 -15.54 -12.76 7.28
N ASP A 305 -16.17 -11.61 7.49
CA ASP A 305 -17.51 -11.26 6.98
C ASP A 305 -17.69 -9.74 6.86
N TRP A 306 -18.73 -9.30 6.17
CA TRP A 306 -19.01 -7.88 5.96
C TRP A 306 -19.59 -7.15 7.19
N ASP A 307 -19.70 -7.85 8.33
CA ASP A 307 -19.86 -7.23 9.65
C ASP A 307 -18.50 -6.89 10.29
N PHE A 308 -17.41 -7.10 9.54
CA PHE A 308 -16.03 -6.81 9.92
C PHE A 308 -15.57 -7.57 11.17
N THR A 309 -16.03 -8.81 11.34
CA THR A 309 -15.54 -9.71 12.40
C THR A 309 -14.04 -9.98 12.18
N PRO A 310 -13.14 -9.54 13.09
CA PRO A 310 -11.69 -9.66 12.85
C PRO A 310 -11.20 -11.11 12.84
N THR A 311 -10.33 -11.44 11.88
CA THR A 311 -9.54 -12.69 11.90
C THR A 311 -8.36 -12.59 12.88
N THR A 312 -7.51 -13.62 12.96
CA THR A 312 -6.30 -13.60 13.81
C THR A 312 -5.42 -12.36 13.56
N GLN A 313 -4.97 -12.13 12.33
CA GLN A 313 -4.16 -10.94 12.04
C GLN A 313 -4.96 -9.64 12.12
N GLY A 314 -6.26 -9.67 11.78
CA GLY A 314 -7.11 -8.48 11.85
C GLY A 314 -7.29 -7.99 13.27
N LYS A 315 -7.50 -8.93 14.20
CA LYS A 315 -7.55 -8.66 15.64
C LYS A 315 -6.24 -8.03 16.10
N PHE A 316 -5.10 -8.62 15.74
CA PHE A 316 -3.79 -8.09 16.09
C PHE A 316 -3.59 -6.65 15.61
N PHE A 317 -3.75 -6.36 14.31
CA PHE A 317 -3.51 -5.03 13.77
C PHE A 317 -4.50 -3.98 14.31
N LYS A 318 -5.78 -4.37 14.47
CA LYS A 318 -6.80 -3.50 15.09
C LYS A 318 -6.44 -3.13 16.53
N GLU A 319 -6.07 -4.11 17.35
CA GLU A 319 -5.68 -3.88 18.74
C GLU A 319 -4.40 -3.03 18.82
N TYR A 320 -3.42 -3.30 17.95
CA TYR A 320 -2.18 -2.52 17.85
C TYR A 320 -2.45 -1.04 17.57
N TRP A 321 -3.29 -0.71 16.57
CA TRP A 321 -3.62 0.68 16.27
C TRP A 321 -4.43 1.36 17.36
N GLN A 322 -5.40 0.65 17.96
CA GLN A 322 -6.21 1.18 19.04
C GLN A 322 -5.38 1.49 20.29
N ALA A 323 -4.37 0.68 20.59
CA ALA A 323 -3.43 0.93 21.69
C ALA A 323 -2.59 2.20 21.43
N LYS A 324 -2.15 2.43 20.19
CA LYS A 324 -1.38 3.64 19.83
C LYS A 324 -2.17 4.94 19.92
N ARG A 325 -3.46 4.92 19.59
CA ARG A 325 -4.32 6.13 19.67
C ARG A 325 -4.60 6.57 21.11
N GLN A 326 -4.33 5.72 22.11
CA GLN A 326 -4.55 6.03 23.53
C GLN A 326 -3.31 6.62 24.22
N GLN A 327 -2.17 6.67 23.54
CA GLN A 327 -0.89 7.20 24.05
C GLN A 327 -0.70 8.65 23.62
#